data_AF-N9UQF5-F1
#
_entry.id   AF-N9UQF5-F1
#
_cell.length_a   1.000
_cell.length_b   1.000
_cell.length_c   1.000
_cell.angle_alpha   90.00
_cell.angle_beta   90.00
_cell.angle_gamma   90.00
#
_symmetry.space_group_name_H-M   'P 1'
#
loop_
_entity.id
_entity.type
_entity.pdbx_description
1 polymer ?
#
loop_
_entity_poly.entity_id
_entity_poly.type
_entity_poly.pdbx_seq_one_letter_code
_entity_poly.pdbx_strand_id
1 'polypeptide(L)'
;MEAMSADAATLWPRVAEGLRRDLGARTFDHWLKPVRFAEYCTLSGVVTLETASRFSANWINERFGERLELAWRQLLPAVRSVSVRGGVAAAERATVLASAPLPSFEASAPAAVPAANPALLGFDPRLCFDRFVVARSNILAANAARRMAMVETPQFNPLYLCSGTGQGKTHLLQAIAQDYAAAHPTATIILMSAEKFMLEFVGAMRGGDMMAFKARLRAADLLLLDDLQFVIGKNSTQEELLHTIDDLMTAGKRLVVTADRPPAMLDGVEARLLSRLSGGLVADIEAPEDDLRERIIRQRLAAMPMVEVPDDVVAYLVRHFTRNIRELEGALNKLLAYAALTGARVDLALAEDRLAENVRSARPRITIEEIQRAVCAHYRLDKAEMASKRRVRAVARPRQVAMYLAKELTPRSYPEIGRRFGGRDHSTVIHAVRTVEALRVTDSELDAEIAAIRRSLNN
;
A
#
# COMPACT_ATOMS: atom_id res chain seq x y z
N MET A 1 -24.73 -26.16 32.06
CA MET A 1 -24.04 -25.43 30.97
C MET A 1 -24.99 -25.12 29.83
N GLU A 2 -25.87 -26.05 29.43
CA GLU A 2 -26.85 -25.84 28.34
C GLU A 2 -27.92 -24.76 28.63
N ALA A 3 -28.40 -24.64 29.89
CA ALA A 3 -29.47 -23.69 30.23
C ALA A 3 -29.09 -22.20 29.98
N MET A 4 -27.87 -21.78 30.33
CA MET A 4 -27.41 -20.40 30.11
C MET A 4 -27.02 -20.11 28.64
N SER A 5 -26.61 -21.13 27.87
CA SER A 5 -26.37 -20.96 26.43
C SER A 5 -27.69 -20.80 25.67
N ALA A 6 -28.75 -21.48 26.13
CA ALA A 6 -30.11 -21.29 25.60
C ALA A 6 -30.63 -19.87 25.89
N ASP A 7 -30.42 -19.35 27.10
CA ASP A 7 -30.78 -17.97 27.46
C ASP A 7 -30.03 -16.94 26.58
N ALA A 8 -28.73 -17.12 26.35
CA ALA A 8 -27.95 -16.24 25.47
C ALA A 8 -28.44 -16.28 24.00
N ALA A 9 -28.84 -17.45 23.50
CA ALA A 9 -29.41 -17.58 22.15
C ALA A 9 -30.73 -16.78 22.00
N THR A 10 -31.57 -16.72 23.04
CA THR A 10 -32.82 -15.94 23.02
C THR A 10 -32.61 -14.42 23.04
N LEU A 11 -31.41 -13.97 23.42
CA LEU A 11 -31.07 -12.54 23.47
C LEU A 11 -30.54 -11.99 22.15
N TRP A 12 -30.06 -12.85 21.24
CA TRP A 12 -29.52 -12.43 19.94
C TRP A 12 -30.48 -11.55 19.11
N PRO A 13 -31.79 -11.85 19.00
CA PRO A 13 -32.72 -10.98 18.26
C PRO A 13 -32.78 -9.54 18.82
N ARG A 14 -32.66 -9.37 20.14
CA ARG A 14 -32.67 -8.05 20.80
C ARG A 14 -31.35 -7.31 20.58
N VAL A 15 -30.21 -8.02 20.65
CA VAL A 15 -28.88 -7.49 20.29
C VAL A 15 -28.86 -7.02 18.83
N ALA A 16 -29.38 -7.84 17.92
CA ALA A 16 -29.48 -7.57 16.49
C ALA A 16 -30.33 -6.32 16.19
N GLU A 17 -31.47 -6.15 16.88
CA GLU A 17 -32.32 -4.97 16.73
C GLU A 17 -31.63 -3.69 17.22
N GLY A 18 -30.93 -3.75 18.35
CA GLY A 18 -30.12 -2.64 18.86
C GLY A 18 -29.04 -2.22 17.86
N LEU A 19 -28.29 -3.20 17.33
CA LEU A 19 -27.26 -2.97 16.32
C LEU A 19 -27.84 -2.42 15.00
N ARG A 20 -29.05 -2.82 14.61
CA ARG A 20 -29.73 -2.28 13.42
C ARG A 20 -30.06 -0.79 13.57
N ARG A 21 -30.45 -0.35 14.77
CA ARG A 21 -30.73 1.07 15.06
C ARG A 21 -29.44 1.89 15.10
N ASP A 22 -28.38 1.33 15.69
CA ASP A 22 -27.11 2.04 15.91
C ASP A 22 -26.23 2.12 14.65
N LEU A 23 -26.25 1.09 13.80
CA LEU A 23 -25.46 1.01 12.56
C LEU A 23 -26.20 1.49 11.31
N GLY A 24 -27.52 1.69 11.44
CA GLY A 24 -28.43 1.96 10.33
C GLY A 24 -28.83 0.71 9.55
N ALA A 25 -30.08 0.71 9.05
CA ALA A 25 -30.70 -0.46 8.42
C ALA A 25 -29.91 -1.02 7.22
N ARG A 26 -29.32 -0.15 6.38
CA ARG A 26 -28.56 -0.58 5.18
C ARG A 26 -27.27 -1.33 5.54
N THR A 27 -26.51 -0.83 6.51
CA THR A 27 -25.25 -1.45 6.94
C THR A 27 -25.52 -2.78 7.64
N PHE A 28 -26.53 -2.79 8.50
CA PHE A 28 -26.94 -3.99 9.22
C PHE A 28 -27.46 -5.08 8.27
N ASP A 29 -28.35 -4.73 7.34
CA ASP A 29 -28.96 -5.69 6.41
C ASP A 29 -27.93 -6.36 5.49
N HIS A 30 -26.86 -5.64 5.14
CA HIS A 30 -25.82 -6.16 4.27
C HIS A 30 -24.83 -7.09 5.01
N TRP A 31 -24.45 -6.76 6.25
CA TRP A 31 -23.32 -7.41 6.93
C TRP A 31 -23.69 -8.25 8.15
N LEU A 32 -24.69 -7.83 8.93
CA LEU A 32 -25.01 -8.46 10.21
C LEU A 32 -26.32 -9.26 10.21
N LYS A 33 -27.23 -9.00 9.26
CA LYS A 33 -28.42 -9.84 9.03
C LYS A 33 -28.11 -11.31 8.73
N PRO A 34 -27.05 -11.69 7.97
CA PRO A 34 -26.73 -13.10 7.75
C PRO A 34 -26.02 -13.77 8.94
N VAL A 35 -25.74 -13.04 10.03
CA VAL A 35 -25.05 -13.56 11.21
C VAL A 35 -26.02 -14.28 12.14
N ARG A 36 -25.63 -15.47 12.62
CA ARG A 36 -26.40 -16.28 13.56
C ARG A 36 -25.62 -16.49 14.85
N PHE A 37 -26.32 -16.67 15.95
CA PHE A 37 -25.69 -17.10 17.20
C PHE A 37 -25.27 -18.56 17.11
N ALA A 38 -24.06 -18.88 17.53
CA ALA A 38 -23.57 -20.26 17.59
C ALA A 38 -23.49 -20.75 19.04
N GLU A 39 -22.72 -20.09 19.89
CA GLU A 39 -22.47 -20.58 21.25
C GLU A 39 -22.07 -19.44 22.21
N TYR A 40 -22.37 -19.61 23.50
CA TYR A 40 -21.81 -18.78 24.58
C TYR A 40 -21.15 -19.65 25.64
N CYS A 41 -19.86 -19.44 25.86
CA CYS A 41 -19.12 -20.14 26.91
C CYS A 41 -19.17 -19.33 28.22
N THR A 42 -19.84 -19.88 29.24
CA THR A 42 -20.04 -19.23 30.54
C THR A 42 -18.75 -19.14 31.38
N LEU A 43 -17.77 -20.00 31.11
CA LEU A 43 -16.48 -20.03 31.82
C LEU A 43 -15.51 -18.95 31.28
N SER A 44 -15.46 -18.76 29.95
CA SER A 44 -14.58 -17.77 29.31
C SER A 44 -15.27 -16.43 29.06
N GLY A 45 -16.61 -16.39 29.12
CA GLY A 45 -17.42 -15.21 28.80
C GLY A 45 -17.41 -14.87 27.30
N VAL A 46 -17.07 -15.82 26.43
CA VAL A 46 -16.95 -15.57 24.98
C VAL A 46 -18.23 -15.96 24.25
N VAL A 47 -18.79 -15.03 23.47
CA VAL A 47 -19.90 -15.30 22.54
C VAL A 47 -19.34 -15.58 21.15
N THR A 48 -19.76 -16.67 20.55
CA THR A 48 -19.41 -17.06 19.17
C THR A 48 -20.62 -16.88 18.26
N LEU A 49 -20.44 -16.13 17.18
CA LEU A 49 -21.42 -15.92 16.13
C LEU A 49 -20.93 -16.54 14.82
N GLU A 50 -21.84 -16.87 13.92
CA GLU A 50 -21.56 -17.53 12.64
C GLU A 50 -22.07 -16.73 11.45
N THR A 51 -21.29 -16.72 10.38
CA THR A 51 -21.67 -16.13 9.08
C THR A 51 -21.26 -17.04 7.92
N ALA A 52 -21.78 -16.75 6.73
CA ALA A 52 -21.69 -17.63 5.57
C ALA A 52 -20.26 -17.83 5.01
N SER A 53 -19.32 -16.93 5.30
CA SER A 53 -17.95 -17.03 4.79
C SER A 53 -16.90 -16.56 5.80
N ARG A 54 -15.69 -17.13 5.71
CA ARG A 54 -14.54 -16.71 6.53
C ARG A 54 -14.10 -15.27 6.24
N PHE A 55 -14.29 -14.80 5.00
CA PHE A 55 -14.05 -13.41 4.63
C PHE A 55 -15.02 -12.46 5.34
N SER A 56 -16.32 -12.76 5.31
CA SER A 56 -17.33 -11.98 6.04
C SER A 56 -17.07 -12.01 7.55
N ALA A 57 -16.64 -13.14 8.09
CA ALA A 57 -16.31 -13.29 9.50
C ALA A 57 -15.14 -12.37 9.92
N ASN A 58 -14.03 -12.38 9.16
CA ASN A 58 -12.88 -11.53 9.43
C ASN A 58 -13.24 -10.05 9.32
N TRP A 59 -13.96 -9.66 8.27
CA TRP A 59 -14.36 -8.28 8.05
C TRP A 59 -15.33 -7.78 9.14
N ILE A 60 -16.26 -8.62 9.60
CA ILE A 60 -17.17 -8.28 10.71
C ILE A 60 -16.39 -8.14 12.03
N ASN A 61 -15.45 -9.04 12.32
CA ASN A 61 -14.61 -8.95 13.51
C ASN A 61 -13.77 -7.66 13.53
N GLU A 62 -13.11 -7.33 12.42
CA GLU A 62 -12.28 -6.14 12.30
C GLU A 62 -13.07 -4.83 12.39
N ARG A 63 -14.29 -4.80 11.81
CA ARG A 63 -15.05 -3.55 11.66
C ARG A 63 -16.14 -3.34 12.69
N PHE A 64 -16.73 -4.41 13.22
CA PHE A 64 -17.86 -4.37 14.16
C PHE A 64 -17.61 -5.12 15.47
N GLY A 65 -16.43 -5.73 15.68
CA GLY A 65 -16.12 -6.48 16.90
C GLY A 65 -16.39 -5.71 18.18
N GLU A 66 -15.85 -4.49 18.31
CA GLU A 66 -16.07 -3.65 19.51
C GLU A 66 -17.55 -3.29 19.72
N ARG A 67 -18.29 -3.07 18.63
CA ARG A 67 -19.73 -2.72 18.70
C ARG A 67 -20.57 -3.94 19.06
N LEU A 68 -20.21 -5.11 18.55
CA LEU A 68 -20.82 -6.38 18.93
C LEU A 68 -20.58 -6.67 20.41
N GLU A 69 -19.36 -6.48 20.90
CA GLU A 69 -19.03 -6.64 22.32
C GLU A 69 -19.83 -5.69 23.21
N LEU A 70 -19.91 -4.42 22.83
CA LEU A 70 -20.66 -3.42 23.60
C LEU A 70 -22.16 -3.75 23.64
N ALA A 71 -22.75 -4.14 22.50
CA ALA A 71 -24.16 -4.50 22.41
C ALA A 71 -24.48 -5.77 23.22
N TRP A 72 -23.58 -6.75 23.23
CA TRP A 72 -23.73 -7.95 24.07
C TRP A 72 -23.57 -7.63 25.56
N ARG A 73 -22.61 -6.79 25.96
CA ARG A 73 -22.40 -6.41 27.36
C ARG A 73 -23.56 -5.63 27.97
N GLN A 74 -24.32 -4.90 27.17
CA GLN A 74 -25.53 -4.19 27.64
C GLN A 74 -26.63 -5.14 28.12
N LEU A 75 -26.72 -6.35 27.53
CA LEU A 75 -27.75 -7.33 27.86
C LEU A 75 -27.22 -8.48 28.73
N LEU A 76 -25.93 -8.82 28.60
CA LEU A 76 -25.23 -9.80 29.41
C LEU A 76 -23.87 -9.21 29.87
N PRO A 77 -23.81 -8.60 31.06
CA PRO A 77 -22.57 -8.01 31.60
C PRO A 77 -21.42 -9.00 31.76
N ALA A 78 -21.70 -10.31 31.80
CA ALA A 78 -20.71 -11.38 31.88
C ALA A 78 -19.97 -11.68 30.55
N VAL A 79 -20.34 -11.02 29.45
CA VAL A 79 -19.66 -11.19 28.14
C VAL A 79 -18.33 -10.43 28.14
N ARG A 80 -17.24 -11.18 27.96
CA ARG A 80 -15.88 -10.65 27.90
C ARG A 80 -15.44 -10.33 26.48
N SER A 81 -15.79 -11.16 25.50
CA SER A 81 -15.50 -10.88 24.09
C SER A 81 -16.50 -11.56 23.15
N VAL A 82 -16.57 -11.08 21.91
CA VAL A 82 -17.45 -11.61 20.86
C VAL A 82 -16.62 -11.92 19.63
N SER A 83 -16.74 -13.13 19.10
CA SER A 83 -16.05 -13.57 17.88
C SER A 83 -17.02 -14.07 16.85
N VAL A 84 -16.85 -13.64 15.59
CA VAL A 84 -17.61 -14.14 14.45
C VAL A 84 -16.75 -15.14 13.68
N ARG A 85 -17.26 -16.35 13.45
CA ARG A 85 -16.60 -17.39 12.63
C ARG A 85 -17.35 -17.62 11.32
N GLY A 86 -16.62 -17.98 10.27
CA GLY A 86 -17.18 -18.31 8.96
C GLY A 86 -17.47 -19.80 8.86
N GLY A 87 -18.71 -20.18 8.53
CA GLY A 87 -19.14 -21.57 8.44
C GLY A 87 -18.58 -22.31 7.23
N VAL A 88 -17.94 -23.44 7.49
CA VAL A 88 -17.47 -24.44 6.51
C VAL A 88 -18.61 -25.44 6.30
N ALA A 89 -19.37 -25.30 5.22
CA ALA A 89 -20.27 -26.35 4.75
C ALA A 89 -19.46 -27.48 4.07
N ALA A 90 -18.61 -28.17 4.84
CA ALA A 90 -17.89 -29.39 4.45
C ALA A 90 -17.25 -30.11 5.66
N ALA A 91 -17.91 -30.14 6.82
CA ALA A 91 -17.41 -30.86 8.00
C ALA A 91 -18.44 -31.82 8.65
N GLU A 92 -19.59 -32.07 8.02
CA GLU A 92 -20.65 -32.96 8.55
C GLU A 92 -21.02 -34.14 7.63
N ARG A 93 -20.05 -34.68 6.88
CA ARG A 93 -20.24 -35.96 6.15
C ARG A 93 -19.13 -37.00 6.39
N ALA A 94 -18.40 -36.90 7.50
CA ALA A 94 -17.34 -37.83 7.85
C ALA A 94 -17.53 -38.52 9.23
N THR A 95 -18.77 -38.60 9.74
CA THR A 95 -19.07 -39.24 11.04
C THR A 95 -20.11 -40.37 10.96
N VAL A 96 -20.47 -40.83 9.76
CA VAL A 96 -21.36 -42.00 9.60
C VAL A 96 -20.76 -42.92 8.53
N LEU A 97 -19.76 -43.72 8.93
CA LEU A 97 -19.34 -45.01 8.33
C LEU A 97 -17.98 -45.43 8.95
N ALA A 98 -17.93 -45.50 10.28
CA ALA A 98 -16.81 -46.10 11.01
C ALA A 98 -17.35 -47.11 12.02
N SER A 99 -17.92 -48.20 11.51
CA SER A 99 -18.26 -49.39 12.30
C SER A 99 -18.02 -50.66 11.49
N ALA A 100 -16.75 -50.99 11.29
CA ALA A 100 -16.30 -52.37 11.09
C ALA A 100 -14.77 -52.44 11.31
N PRO A 101 -14.26 -53.32 12.20
CA PRO A 101 -12.83 -53.55 12.34
C PRO A 101 -12.35 -54.57 11.29
N LEU A 102 -11.12 -54.40 10.78
CA LEU A 102 -10.18 -55.42 10.22
C LEU A 102 -9.05 -54.72 9.42
N PRO A 103 -7.90 -55.36 9.17
CA PRO A 103 -6.87 -55.84 10.09
C PRO A 103 -5.59 -54.96 10.00
N SER A 104 -4.76 -55.05 11.04
CA SER A 104 -3.45 -54.39 11.14
C SER A 104 -2.49 -54.80 10.02
N PHE A 105 -2.04 -53.81 9.24
CA PHE A 105 -0.79 -53.90 8.49
C PHE A 105 0.19 -52.88 9.07
N GLU A 106 1.29 -53.38 9.60
CA GLU A 106 2.49 -52.59 9.86
C GLU A 106 2.98 -52.02 8.52
N ALA A 107 2.90 -50.71 8.37
CA ALA A 107 3.56 -49.99 7.29
C ALA A 107 4.34 -48.82 7.90
N SER A 108 5.64 -48.84 7.62
CA SER A 108 6.69 -47.94 8.08
C SER A 108 6.28 -46.46 8.12
N ALA A 109 6.71 -45.79 9.19
CA ALA A 109 6.46 -44.36 9.42
C ALA A 109 6.88 -43.50 8.21
N PRO A 110 6.01 -42.58 7.72
CA PRO A 110 6.46 -41.52 6.84
C PRO A 110 7.23 -40.48 7.67
N ALA A 111 8.39 -40.09 7.16
CA ALA A 111 9.19 -38.99 7.69
C ALA A 111 8.33 -37.74 7.89
N ALA A 112 8.50 -37.09 9.04
CA ALA A 112 7.78 -35.88 9.39
C ALA A 112 7.98 -34.80 8.32
N VAL A 113 6.88 -34.42 7.67
CA VAL A 113 6.80 -33.16 6.93
C VAL A 113 7.01 -32.03 7.95
N PRO A 114 7.97 -31.11 7.77
CA PRO A 114 8.16 -30.02 8.71
C PRO A 114 6.89 -29.16 8.73
N ALA A 115 6.39 -28.89 9.93
CA ALA A 115 5.24 -28.02 10.15
C ALA A 115 5.49 -26.66 9.47
N ALA A 116 4.50 -26.18 8.71
CA ALA A 116 4.54 -24.88 8.05
C ALA A 116 4.84 -23.78 9.07
N ASN A 117 5.82 -22.91 8.75
CA ASN A 117 6.18 -21.77 9.58
C ASN A 117 4.94 -20.89 9.82
N PRO A 118 4.55 -20.59 11.09
CA PRO A 118 3.45 -19.70 11.41
C PRO A 118 3.55 -18.31 10.78
N ALA A 119 4.77 -17.87 10.40
CA ALA A 119 5.01 -16.63 9.67
C ALA A 119 4.35 -16.61 8.28
N LEU A 120 4.14 -17.77 7.64
CA LEU A 120 3.46 -17.87 6.34
C LEU A 120 1.95 -17.56 6.41
N LEU A 121 1.34 -17.57 7.61
CA LEU A 121 -0.10 -17.34 7.77
C LEU A 121 -0.52 -15.87 7.60
N GLY A 122 0.43 -14.94 7.43
CA GLY A 122 0.18 -13.51 7.29
C GLY A 122 0.58 -12.88 5.95
N PHE A 123 1.21 -13.61 5.03
CA PHE A 123 1.62 -13.07 3.73
C PHE A 123 0.50 -13.18 2.69
N ASP A 124 0.42 -12.21 1.79
CA ASP A 124 -0.49 -12.29 0.64
C ASP A 124 0.13 -13.24 -0.42
N PRO A 125 -0.50 -14.39 -0.74
CA PRO A 125 0.03 -15.32 -1.73
C PRO A 125 0.14 -14.73 -3.14
N ARG A 126 -0.47 -13.56 -3.38
CA ARG A 126 -0.38 -12.83 -4.64
C ARG A 126 0.93 -12.05 -4.77
N LEU A 127 1.60 -11.77 -3.65
CA LEU A 127 2.82 -10.97 -3.59
C LEU A 127 4.07 -11.85 -3.52
N CYS A 128 4.19 -12.82 -4.44
CA CYS A 128 5.33 -13.73 -4.57
C CYS A 128 6.16 -13.40 -5.83
N PHE A 129 7.39 -13.95 -5.92
CA PHE A 129 8.28 -13.67 -7.04
C PHE A 129 7.75 -14.16 -8.40
N ASP A 130 6.97 -15.24 -8.44
CA ASP A 130 6.40 -15.77 -9.69
C ASP A 130 5.37 -14.82 -10.30
N ARG A 131 4.78 -13.97 -9.47
CA ARG A 131 3.80 -12.95 -9.86
C ARG A 131 4.41 -11.57 -10.08
N PHE A 132 5.72 -11.43 -9.87
CA PHE A 132 6.43 -10.19 -10.10
C PHE A 132 6.98 -10.15 -11.54
N VAL A 133 6.42 -9.27 -12.38
CA VAL A 133 6.84 -9.13 -13.78
C VAL A 133 8.16 -8.38 -13.86
N VAL A 134 9.20 -9.05 -14.32
CA VAL A 134 10.52 -8.45 -14.49
C VAL A 134 10.65 -7.77 -15.85
N ALA A 135 11.12 -6.53 -15.84
CA ALA A 135 11.48 -5.74 -17.01
C ALA A 135 12.72 -4.87 -16.71
N ARG A 136 13.22 -4.14 -17.72
CA ARG A 136 14.41 -3.30 -17.60
C ARG A 136 14.35 -2.32 -16.42
N SER A 137 13.18 -1.72 -16.18
CA SER A 137 12.93 -0.75 -15.12
C SER A 137 13.02 -1.29 -13.69
N ASN A 138 12.99 -2.62 -13.50
CA ASN A 138 12.93 -3.25 -12.17
C ASN A 138 13.86 -4.47 -12.01
N ILE A 139 14.67 -4.78 -13.03
CA ILE A 139 15.48 -6.00 -13.07
C ILE A 139 16.52 -6.07 -11.96
N LEU A 140 17.18 -4.95 -11.64
CA LEU A 140 18.17 -4.90 -10.56
C LEU A 140 17.51 -5.19 -9.21
N ALA A 141 16.42 -4.49 -8.90
CA ALA A 141 15.65 -4.68 -7.67
C ALA A 141 15.10 -6.10 -7.55
N ALA A 142 14.56 -6.68 -8.62
CA ALA A 142 14.03 -8.05 -8.63
C ALA A 142 15.13 -9.09 -8.38
N ASN A 143 16.27 -8.97 -9.05
CA ASN A 143 17.39 -9.90 -8.89
C ASN A 143 18.03 -9.78 -7.50
N ALA A 144 18.19 -8.55 -6.99
CA ALA A 144 18.68 -8.30 -5.65
C ALA A 144 17.74 -8.88 -4.58
N ALA A 145 16.43 -8.67 -4.73
CA ALA A 145 15.42 -9.26 -3.87
C ALA A 145 15.51 -10.79 -3.86
N ARG A 146 15.62 -11.45 -5.02
CA ARG A 146 15.80 -12.91 -5.09
C ARG A 146 17.04 -13.36 -4.34
N ARG A 147 18.17 -12.65 -4.46
CA ARG A 147 19.39 -12.96 -3.70
C ARG A 147 19.23 -12.81 -2.20
N MET A 148 18.42 -11.87 -1.73
CA MET A 148 18.08 -11.75 -0.30
C MET A 148 17.23 -12.90 0.23
N ALA A 149 16.58 -13.68 -0.63
CA ALA A 149 15.73 -14.81 -0.23
C ALA A 149 16.44 -16.18 -0.25
N MET A 150 17.55 -16.31 -0.98
CA MET A 150 18.28 -17.58 -1.16
C MET A 150 18.93 -18.11 0.13
N VAL A 151 19.28 -19.39 0.20
CA VAL A 151 19.98 -19.97 1.36
C VAL A 151 21.35 -19.33 1.58
N GLU A 152 22.08 -19.05 0.50
CA GLU A 152 23.40 -18.43 0.53
C GLU A 152 23.36 -17.02 1.14
N THR A 153 24.36 -16.67 1.94
CA THR A 153 24.54 -15.30 2.43
C THR A 153 24.71 -14.34 1.26
N PRO A 154 23.90 -13.26 1.16
CA PRO A 154 23.99 -12.31 0.06
C PRO A 154 25.32 -11.55 0.10
N GLN A 155 25.83 -11.18 -1.07
CA GLN A 155 27.08 -10.41 -1.21
C GLN A 155 26.94 -8.94 -0.76
N PHE A 156 25.72 -8.50 -0.50
CA PHE A 156 25.37 -7.16 -0.04
C PHE A 156 24.40 -7.28 1.13
N ASN A 157 24.54 -6.39 2.11
CA ASN A 157 23.60 -6.23 3.21
C ASN A 157 23.82 -4.83 3.82
N PRO A 158 22.80 -3.98 3.94
CA PRO A 158 21.39 -4.21 3.61
C PRO A 158 21.06 -4.17 2.11
N LEU A 159 19.85 -4.63 1.76
CA LEU A 159 19.19 -4.27 0.50
C LEU A 159 18.26 -3.07 0.74
N TYR A 160 18.45 -2.00 -0.02
CA TYR A 160 17.60 -0.83 0.02
C TYR A 160 16.83 -0.68 -1.30
N LEU A 161 15.50 -0.81 -1.26
CA LEU A 161 14.64 -0.67 -2.43
C LEU A 161 13.97 0.72 -2.45
N CYS A 162 14.19 1.50 -3.50
CA CYS A 162 13.56 2.82 -3.62
C CYS A 162 12.78 3.02 -4.91
N SER A 163 11.61 3.64 -4.78
CA SER A 163 10.77 4.03 -5.91
C SER A 163 9.58 4.84 -5.46
N GLY A 164 8.87 5.45 -6.43
CA GLY A 164 7.56 6.05 -6.17
C GLY A 164 6.52 5.07 -5.59
N THR A 165 5.35 5.58 -5.28
CA THR A 165 4.24 4.76 -4.77
C THR A 165 3.76 3.79 -5.85
N GLY A 166 3.46 2.54 -5.45
CA GLY A 166 2.83 1.57 -6.34
C GLY A 166 3.71 0.96 -7.45
N GLN A 167 5.04 0.98 -7.31
CA GLN A 167 5.96 0.34 -8.26
C GLN A 167 6.41 -1.09 -7.86
N GLY A 168 5.93 -1.62 -6.73
CA GLY A 168 6.20 -3.01 -6.34
C GLY A 168 7.15 -3.22 -5.15
N LYS A 169 7.50 -2.18 -4.38
CA LYS A 169 8.33 -2.31 -3.15
C LYS A 169 7.77 -3.34 -2.17
N THR A 170 6.51 -3.17 -1.77
CA THR A 170 5.82 -4.09 -0.86
C THR A 170 5.66 -5.50 -1.46
N HIS A 171 5.51 -5.62 -2.79
CA HIS A 171 5.49 -6.92 -3.47
C HIS A 171 6.83 -7.62 -3.28
N LEU A 172 7.95 -6.96 -3.60
CA LEU A 172 9.27 -7.54 -3.43
C LEU A 172 9.58 -7.88 -1.97
N LEU A 173 9.21 -7.04 -1.00
CA LEU A 173 9.38 -7.36 0.42
C LEU A 173 8.66 -8.65 0.82
N GLN A 174 7.39 -8.80 0.43
CA GLN A 174 6.63 -10.01 0.76
C GLN A 174 7.15 -11.23 0.01
N ALA A 175 7.61 -11.06 -1.24
CA ALA A 175 8.20 -12.14 -2.01
C ALA A 175 9.50 -12.65 -1.36
N ILE A 176 10.36 -11.73 -0.89
CA ILE A 176 11.56 -12.08 -0.11
C ILE A 176 11.17 -12.86 1.14
N ALA A 177 10.17 -12.38 1.89
CA ALA A 177 9.73 -13.03 3.12
C ALA A 177 9.24 -14.47 2.88
N GLN A 178 8.43 -14.68 1.84
CA GLN A 178 7.85 -15.97 1.49
C GLN A 178 8.92 -16.98 1.07
N ASP A 179 9.79 -16.61 0.13
CA ASP A 179 10.85 -17.51 -0.35
C ASP A 179 11.89 -17.78 0.74
N TYR A 180 12.25 -16.76 1.53
CA TYR A 180 13.18 -16.94 2.65
C TYR A 180 12.59 -17.87 3.73
N ALA A 181 11.29 -17.76 4.03
CA ALA A 181 10.60 -18.67 4.95
C ALA A 181 10.55 -20.11 4.43
N ALA A 182 10.34 -20.28 3.13
CA ALA A 182 10.35 -21.60 2.50
C ALA A 182 11.75 -22.23 2.55
N ALA A 183 12.79 -21.44 2.32
CA ALA A 183 14.18 -21.88 2.38
C ALA A 183 14.71 -22.08 3.82
N HIS A 184 14.17 -21.35 4.80
CA HIS A 184 14.59 -21.40 6.22
C HIS A 184 13.37 -21.56 7.14
N PRO A 185 12.81 -22.77 7.28
CA PRO A 185 11.56 -22.99 8.01
C PRO A 185 11.59 -22.57 9.48
N THR A 186 12.77 -22.56 10.11
CA THR A 186 12.97 -22.19 11.52
C THR A 186 13.39 -20.73 11.72
N ALA A 187 13.54 -19.95 10.64
CA ALA A 187 14.02 -18.58 10.74
C ALA A 187 12.95 -17.63 11.28
N THR A 188 13.39 -16.68 12.10
CA THR A 188 12.54 -15.60 12.61
C THR A 188 12.51 -14.46 11.60
N ILE A 189 11.34 -14.24 10.99
CA ILE A 189 11.14 -13.23 9.95
C ILE A 189 10.24 -12.13 10.50
N ILE A 190 10.70 -10.88 10.42
CA ILE A 190 9.92 -9.72 10.85
C ILE A 190 9.70 -8.80 9.65
N LEU A 191 8.44 -8.66 9.25
CA LEU A 191 7.97 -7.67 8.29
C LEU A 191 7.15 -6.61 9.01
N MET A 192 7.56 -5.35 8.90
CA MET A 192 6.82 -4.23 9.48
C MET A 192 7.04 -2.93 8.71
N SER A 193 6.09 -2.00 8.77
CA SER A 193 6.31 -0.64 8.30
C SER A 193 7.12 0.16 9.32
N ALA A 194 7.83 1.19 8.85
CA ALA A 194 8.54 2.11 9.72
C ALA A 194 7.59 2.90 10.66
N GLU A 195 6.34 3.13 10.22
CA GLU A 195 5.27 3.66 11.07
C GLU A 195 4.91 2.69 12.22
N LYS A 196 4.74 1.40 11.91
CA LYS A 196 4.47 0.38 12.94
C LYS A 196 5.62 0.28 13.92
N PHE A 197 6.87 0.34 13.44
CA PHE A 197 8.06 0.38 14.30
C PHE A 197 8.01 1.57 15.25
N MET A 198 7.71 2.77 14.75
CA MET A 198 7.56 3.97 15.57
C MET A 198 6.47 3.82 16.63
N LEU A 199 5.28 3.33 16.25
CA LEU A 199 4.15 3.14 17.17
C LEU A 199 4.49 2.15 18.29
N GLU A 200 5.08 1.00 17.93
CA GLU A 200 5.49 -0.01 18.91
C GLU A 200 6.62 0.49 19.81
N PHE A 201 7.59 1.22 19.26
CA PHE A 201 8.67 1.83 20.03
C PHE A 201 8.15 2.83 21.07
N VAL A 202 7.27 3.75 20.65
CA VAL A 202 6.64 4.72 21.56
C VAL A 202 5.77 4.02 22.62
N GLY A 203 5.06 2.96 22.23
CA GLY A 203 4.30 2.11 23.15
C GLY A 203 5.19 1.46 24.21
N ALA A 204 6.28 0.82 23.79
CA ALA A 204 7.23 0.14 24.67
C ALA A 204 7.94 1.13 25.63
N MET A 205 8.28 2.32 25.15
CA MET A 205 8.81 3.40 26.00
C MET A 205 7.84 3.81 27.11
N ARG A 206 6.55 3.94 26.79
CA ARG A 206 5.52 4.34 27.78
C ARG A 206 5.15 3.22 28.74
N GLY A 207 5.13 1.98 28.26
CA GLY A 207 4.76 0.79 29.03
C GLY A 207 5.89 0.17 29.84
N GLY A 208 7.14 0.63 29.67
CA GLY A 208 8.31 0.08 30.36
C GLY A 208 8.82 -1.24 29.75
N ASP A 209 8.38 -1.61 28.55
CA ASP A 209 8.69 -2.91 27.91
C ASP A 209 9.74 -2.79 26.79
N MET A 210 10.65 -1.81 26.94
CA MET A 210 11.66 -1.50 25.92
C MET A 210 12.60 -2.69 25.67
N MET A 211 12.93 -3.46 26.73
CA MET A 211 13.80 -4.62 26.60
C MET A 211 13.18 -5.72 25.73
N ALA A 212 11.90 -6.05 25.91
CA ALA A 212 11.25 -7.07 25.09
C ALA A 212 11.12 -6.62 23.65
N PHE A 213 10.83 -5.34 23.41
CA PHE A 213 10.80 -4.76 22.06
C PHE A 213 12.15 -4.95 21.34
N LYS A 214 13.27 -4.58 21.99
CA LYS A 214 14.62 -4.78 21.42
C LYS A 214 14.94 -6.25 21.18
N ALA A 215 14.65 -7.10 22.17
CA ALA A 215 14.92 -8.53 22.08
C ALA A 215 14.17 -9.17 20.90
N ARG A 216 12.90 -8.81 20.70
CA ARG A 216 12.08 -9.28 19.58
C ARG A 216 12.68 -8.91 18.24
N LEU A 217 13.10 -7.65 18.05
CA LEU A 217 13.67 -7.21 16.77
C LEU A 217 15.05 -7.79 16.50
N ARG A 218 15.91 -7.86 17.52
CA ARG A 218 17.26 -8.44 17.41
C ARG A 218 17.27 -9.95 17.21
N ALA A 219 16.18 -10.63 17.56
CA ALA A 219 16.01 -12.05 17.28
C ALA A 219 15.71 -12.37 15.81
N ALA A 220 15.45 -11.36 14.97
CA ALA A 220 15.15 -11.57 13.56
C ALA A 220 16.37 -12.11 12.80
N ASP A 221 16.16 -13.17 12.02
CA ASP A 221 17.10 -13.64 11.00
C ASP A 221 16.99 -12.80 9.72
N LEU A 222 15.77 -12.30 9.46
CA LEU A 222 15.45 -11.40 8.36
C LEU A 222 14.52 -10.29 8.88
N LEU A 223 14.99 -9.05 8.82
CA LEU A 223 14.20 -7.85 9.07
C LEU A 223 13.86 -7.16 7.75
N LEU A 224 12.56 -6.96 7.51
CA LEU A 224 11.98 -6.33 6.35
C LEU A 224 11.23 -5.07 6.82
N LEU A 225 11.76 -3.90 6.48
CA LEU A 225 11.21 -2.61 6.89
C LEU A 225 10.61 -1.87 5.69
N ASP A 226 9.29 -1.66 5.69
CA ASP A 226 8.58 -0.94 4.62
C ASP A 226 8.46 0.56 4.92
N ASP A 227 8.58 1.40 3.89
CA ASP A 227 8.34 2.85 3.90
C ASP A 227 9.12 3.63 4.97
N LEU A 228 10.46 3.57 4.92
CA LEU A 228 11.37 4.28 5.84
C LEU A 228 11.08 5.78 5.96
N GLN A 229 10.52 6.43 4.94
CA GLN A 229 10.18 7.86 4.99
C GLN A 229 9.24 8.25 6.15
N PHE A 230 8.52 7.30 6.76
CA PHE A 230 7.67 7.60 7.93
C PHE A 230 8.43 7.94 9.21
N VAL A 231 9.74 7.65 9.31
CA VAL A 231 10.55 8.04 10.49
C VAL A 231 11.20 9.42 10.35
N ILE A 232 10.99 10.14 9.24
CA ILE A 232 11.55 11.48 9.02
C ILE A 232 11.13 12.44 10.15
N GLY A 233 12.10 13.14 10.73
CA GLY A 233 11.89 14.08 11.85
C GLY A 233 11.56 13.42 13.20
N LYS A 234 11.72 12.10 13.33
CA LYS A 234 11.51 11.33 14.57
C LYS A 234 12.84 10.84 15.15
N ASN A 235 13.66 11.76 15.65
CA ASN A 235 15.05 11.49 16.04
C ASN A 235 15.21 10.27 16.97
N SER A 236 14.45 10.16 18.06
CA SER A 236 14.54 9.01 18.97
C SER A 236 14.21 7.67 18.30
N THR A 237 13.27 7.67 17.35
CA THR A 237 12.92 6.49 16.57
C THR A 237 14.03 6.15 15.57
N GLN A 238 14.65 7.15 14.96
CA GLN A 238 15.78 6.95 14.05
C GLN A 238 17.01 6.41 14.78
N GLU A 239 17.30 6.91 15.98
CA GLU A 239 18.38 6.40 16.84
C GLU A 239 18.17 4.93 17.19
N GLU A 240 16.96 4.56 17.65
CA GLU A 240 16.67 3.16 17.99
C GLU A 240 16.73 2.25 16.76
N LEU A 241 16.26 2.74 15.61
CA LEU A 241 16.34 1.99 14.36
C LEU A 241 17.79 1.78 13.94
N LEU A 242 18.65 2.80 14.05
CA LEU A 242 20.07 2.67 13.78
C LEU A 242 20.72 1.60 14.67
N HIS A 243 20.43 1.58 15.97
CA HIS A 243 20.94 0.55 16.87
C HIS A 243 20.47 -0.85 16.48
N THR A 244 19.19 -0.99 16.11
CA THR A 244 18.63 -2.26 15.65
C THR A 244 19.32 -2.76 14.38
N ILE A 245 19.56 -1.87 13.43
CA ILE A 245 20.25 -2.16 12.16
C ILE A 245 21.69 -2.58 12.42
N ASP A 246 22.42 -1.83 13.26
CA ASP A 246 23.82 -2.11 13.57
C ASP A 246 23.99 -3.49 14.21
N ASP A 247 23.11 -3.86 15.14
CA ASP A 247 23.13 -5.17 15.80
C ASP A 247 22.85 -6.31 14.80
N LEU A 248 21.82 -6.16 13.97
CA LEU A 248 21.47 -7.16 12.96
C LEU A 248 22.58 -7.36 11.92
N MET A 249 23.16 -6.25 11.42
CA MET A 249 24.25 -6.32 10.45
C MET A 249 25.49 -6.97 11.05
N THR A 250 25.84 -6.63 12.29
CA THR A 250 26.99 -7.22 13.00
C THR A 250 26.81 -8.72 13.24
N ALA A 251 25.57 -9.15 13.51
CA ALA A 251 25.20 -10.56 13.67
C ALA A 251 25.03 -11.32 12.34
N GLY A 252 25.30 -10.69 11.19
CA GLY A 252 25.16 -11.30 9.87
C GLY A 252 23.71 -11.58 9.45
N LYS A 253 22.73 -10.97 10.13
CA LYS A 253 21.31 -11.11 9.81
C LYS A 253 20.94 -10.27 8.61
N ARG A 254 19.89 -10.66 7.89
CA ARG A 254 19.49 -10.01 6.64
C ARG A 254 18.59 -8.81 6.91
N LEU A 255 18.89 -7.71 6.24
CA LEU A 255 18.11 -6.48 6.33
C LEU A 255 17.67 -6.03 4.94
N VAL A 256 16.37 -5.83 4.77
CA VAL A 256 15.80 -5.18 3.59
C VAL A 256 14.99 -3.97 4.06
N VAL A 257 15.24 -2.82 3.43
CA VAL A 257 14.56 -1.57 3.74
C VAL A 257 13.98 -1.01 2.45
N THR A 258 12.79 -0.42 2.53
CA THR A 258 12.20 0.28 1.39
C THR A 258 11.98 1.76 1.71
N ALA A 259 11.96 2.58 0.68
CA ALA A 259 11.56 3.98 0.79
C ALA A 259 10.96 4.53 -0.50
N ASP A 260 10.37 5.72 -0.43
CA ASP A 260 9.87 6.44 -1.60
C ASP A 260 10.97 7.07 -2.47
N ARG A 261 12.21 7.13 -1.96
CA ARG A 261 13.37 7.76 -2.63
C ARG A 261 14.72 7.18 -2.16
N PRO A 262 15.81 7.40 -2.92
CA PRO A 262 17.17 7.04 -2.53
C PRO A 262 17.61 7.68 -1.20
N PRO A 263 18.58 7.08 -0.47
CA PRO A 263 19.05 7.59 0.82
C PRO A 263 19.52 9.05 0.77
N ALA A 264 20.22 9.44 -0.29
CA ALA A 264 20.72 10.81 -0.47
C ALA A 264 19.63 11.90 -0.59
N MET A 265 18.38 11.52 -0.85
CA MET A 265 17.24 12.44 -0.97
C MET A 265 16.27 12.39 0.23
N LEU A 266 16.58 11.61 1.27
CA LEU A 266 15.80 11.53 2.50
C LEU A 266 16.19 12.63 3.49
N ASP A 267 15.76 13.86 3.20
CA ASP A 267 15.96 15.00 4.09
C ASP A 267 15.31 14.74 5.47
N GLY A 268 16.04 15.04 6.55
CA GLY A 268 15.55 14.85 7.92
C GLY A 268 15.68 13.42 8.47
N VAL A 269 16.47 12.57 7.81
CA VAL A 269 17.00 11.31 8.36
C VAL A 269 18.46 11.50 8.78
N GLU A 270 18.85 10.93 9.92
CA GLU A 270 20.22 11.01 10.42
C GLU A 270 21.25 10.48 9.41
N ALA A 271 22.33 11.23 9.22
CA ALA A 271 23.39 10.88 8.27
C ALA A 271 24.01 9.50 8.54
N ARG A 272 24.11 9.08 9.80
CA ARG A 272 24.62 7.76 10.18
C ARG A 272 23.72 6.63 9.66
N LEU A 273 22.40 6.78 9.82
CA LEU A 273 21.42 5.82 9.33
C LEU A 273 21.47 5.74 7.80
N LEU A 274 21.49 6.88 7.12
CA LEU A 274 21.65 6.92 5.65
C LEU A 274 22.94 6.27 5.18
N SER A 275 24.04 6.48 5.90
CA SER A 275 25.34 5.86 5.60
C SER A 275 25.29 4.34 5.72
N ARG A 276 24.66 3.78 6.76
CA ARG A 276 24.50 2.32 6.92
C ARG A 276 23.64 1.73 5.81
N LEU A 277 22.53 2.38 5.47
CA LEU A 277 21.63 1.94 4.41
C LEU A 277 22.29 2.00 3.02
N SER A 278 23.17 2.98 2.80
CA SER A 278 23.92 3.14 1.56
C SER A 278 25.14 2.22 1.45
N GLY A 279 25.59 1.62 2.56
CA GLY A 279 26.74 0.71 2.58
C GLY A 279 26.48 -0.68 1.97
N GLY A 280 25.21 -1.01 1.73
CA GLY A 280 24.79 -2.23 1.04
C GLY A 280 24.50 -2.00 -0.45
N LEU A 281 23.41 -2.61 -0.95
CA LEU A 281 22.93 -2.40 -2.32
C LEU A 281 21.70 -1.50 -2.31
N VAL A 282 21.80 -0.35 -2.97
CA VAL A 282 20.65 0.52 -3.29
C VAL A 282 20.15 0.13 -4.68
N ALA A 283 18.90 -0.32 -4.76
CA ALA A 283 18.26 -0.72 -6.00
C ALA A 283 16.96 0.05 -6.22
N ASP A 284 16.94 0.76 -7.33
CA ASP A 284 15.84 1.59 -7.78
C ASP A 284 14.82 0.76 -8.58
N ILE A 285 13.54 1.09 -8.41
CA ILE A 285 12.45 0.61 -9.25
C ILE A 285 11.89 1.81 -10.00
N GLU A 286 12.15 1.85 -11.30
CA GLU A 286 11.71 2.95 -12.16
C GLU A 286 10.22 2.84 -12.49
N ALA A 287 9.67 3.90 -13.08
CA ALA A 287 8.29 3.88 -13.53
C ALA A 287 8.08 2.81 -14.62
N PRO A 288 6.97 2.05 -14.59
CA PRO A 288 6.73 1.01 -15.56
C PRO A 288 6.45 1.62 -16.92
N GLU A 289 7.16 1.17 -17.95
CA GLU A 289 6.86 1.46 -19.34
C GLU A 289 5.58 0.71 -19.80
N ASP A 290 5.05 1.07 -20.97
CA ASP A 290 3.84 0.46 -21.52
C ASP A 290 3.95 -1.06 -21.64
N ASP A 291 5.09 -1.59 -22.08
CA ASP A 291 5.35 -3.03 -22.16
C ASP A 291 5.18 -3.73 -20.80
N LEU A 292 5.78 -3.17 -19.75
CA LEU A 292 5.69 -3.75 -18.41
C LEU A 292 4.24 -3.68 -17.90
N ARG A 293 3.55 -2.56 -18.10
CA ARG A 293 2.14 -2.39 -17.72
C ARG A 293 1.24 -3.41 -18.41
N GLU A 294 1.43 -3.60 -19.71
CA GLU A 294 0.68 -4.57 -20.51
C GLU A 294 0.93 -6.00 -20.01
N ARG A 295 2.20 -6.37 -19.82
CA ARG A 295 2.58 -7.70 -19.31
C ARG A 295 2.00 -7.99 -17.92
N ILE A 296 1.97 -7.00 -17.03
CA ILE A 296 1.32 -7.12 -15.72
C ILE A 296 -0.18 -7.39 -15.87
N ILE A 297 -0.88 -6.61 -16.71
CA ILE A 297 -2.32 -6.80 -16.94
C ILE A 297 -2.60 -8.16 -17.56
N ARG A 298 -1.84 -8.57 -18.58
CA ARG A 298 -2.01 -9.88 -19.22
C ARG A 298 -1.76 -11.03 -18.24
N GLN A 299 -0.71 -10.95 -17.41
CA GLN A 299 -0.48 -11.96 -16.37
C GLN A 299 -1.61 -11.98 -15.33
N ARG A 300 -2.19 -10.83 -15.01
CA ARG A 300 -3.34 -10.74 -14.10
C ARG A 300 -4.59 -11.39 -14.68
N LEU A 301 -4.87 -11.15 -15.97
CA LEU A 301 -5.99 -11.74 -16.70
C LEU A 301 -5.83 -13.25 -16.90
N ALA A 302 -4.61 -13.73 -17.15
CA ALA A 302 -4.32 -15.16 -17.26
C ALA A 302 -4.64 -15.94 -15.97
N ALA A 303 -4.58 -15.28 -14.80
CA ALA A 303 -4.99 -15.85 -13.52
C ALA A 303 -6.53 -15.85 -13.32
N MET A 304 -7.32 -15.33 -14.27
CA MET A 304 -8.78 -15.20 -14.23
C MET A 304 -9.40 -15.72 -15.54
N PRO A 305 -9.30 -17.02 -15.85
CA PRO A 305 -9.68 -17.56 -17.16
C PRO A 305 -11.17 -17.43 -17.52
N MET A 306 -12.03 -17.17 -16.53
CA MET A 306 -13.47 -16.97 -16.74
C MET A 306 -13.83 -15.53 -17.14
N VAL A 307 -12.85 -14.63 -17.21
CA VAL A 307 -13.05 -13.22 -17.50
C VAL A 307 -12.44 -12.90 -18.86
N GLU A 308 -13.30 -12.62 -19.84
CA GLU A 308 -12.87 -12.16 -21.16
C GLU A 308 -12.70 -10.63 -21.14
N VAL A 309 -11.48 -10.17 -21.42
CA VAL A 309 -11.16 -8.76 -21.61
C VAL A 309 -10.53 -8.59 -22.98
N PRO A 310 -11.19 -7.87 -23.91
CA PRO A 310 -10.65 -7.57 -25.22
C PRO A 310 -9.31 -6.81 -25.20
N ASP A 311 -8.48 -6.99 -26.24
CA ASP A 311 -7.16 -6.36 -26.35
C ASP A 311 -7.22 -4.82 -26.42
N ASP A 312 -8.28 -4.26 -27.00
CA ASP A 312 -8.50 -2.81 -27.06
C ASP A 312 -8.76 -2.21 -25.67
N VAL A 313 -9.42 -2.95 -24.77
CA VAL A 313 -9.58 -2.58 -23.36
C VAL A 313 -8.25 -2.63 -22.62
N VAL A 314 -7.41 -3.65 -22.88
CA VAL A 314 -6.05 -3.73 -22.31
C VAL A 314 -5.21 -2.54 -22.77
N ALA A 315 -5.21 -2.24 -24.07
CA ALA A 315 -4.51 -1.09 -24.64
C ALA A 315 -5.02 0.24 -24.06
N TYR A 316 -6.34 0.38 -23.88
CA TYR A 316 -6.94 1.54 -23.22
C TYR A 316 -6.43 1.72 -21.78
N LEU A 317 -6.41 0.65 -20.99
CA LEU A 317 -5.92 0.68 -19.61
C LEU A 317 -4.44 1.10 -19.55
N VAL A 318 -3.59 0.48 -20.36
CA VAL A 318 -2.14 0.75 -20.41
C VAL A 318 -1.88 2.21 -20.80
N ARG A 319 -2.59 2.72 -21.81
CA ARG A 319 -2.44 4.10 -22.31
C ARG A 319 -2.85 5.17 -21.29
N HIS A 320 -3.89 4.89 -20.49
CA HIS A 320 -4.49 5.92 -19.63
C HIS A 320 -4.05 5.85 -18.16
N PHE A 321 -3.54 4.72 -17.68
CA PHE A 321 -3.12 4.53 -16.29
C PHE A 321 -1.60 4.39 -16.17
N THR A 322 -0.91 5.53 -16.28
CA THR A 322 0.55 5.56 -16.46
C THR A 322 1.37 5.86 -15.19
N ARG A 323 0.74 6.28 -14.10
CA ARG A 323 1.45 6.78 -12.91
C ARG A 323 2.12 5.67 -12.09
N ASN A 324 1.38 4.61 -11.80
CA ASN A 324 1.84 3.49 -10.99
C ASN A 324 0.98 2.25 -11.25
N ILE A 325 1.54 1.07 -10.94
CA ILE A 325 0.90 -0.23 -11.21
C ILE A 325 -0.40 -0.37 -10.40
N ARG A 326 -0.45 0.20 -9.19
CA ARG A 326 -1.63 0.13 -8.31
C ARG A 326 -2.86 0.81 -8.93
N GLU A 327 -2.70 1.97 -9.56
CA GLU A 327 -3.79 2.67 -10.26
C GLU A 327 -4.30 1.84 -11.46
N LEU A 328 -3.38 1.27 -12.24
CA LEU A 328 -3.69 0.40 -13.37
C LEU A 328 -4.46 -0.86 -12.95
N GLU A 329 -3.98 -1.58 -11.94
CA GLU A 329 -4.67 -2.75 -11.40
C GLU A 329 -6.01 -2.38 -10.74
N GLY A 330 -6.06 -1.22 -10.07
CA GLY A 330 -7.30 -0.68 -9.50
C GLY A 330 -8.36 -0.40 -10.56
N ALA A 331 -7.96 0.14 -11.72
CA ALA A 331 -8.84 0.38 -12.85
C ALA A 331 -9.38 -0.93 -13.44
N LEU A 332 -8.50 -1.92 -13.65
CA LEU A 332 -8.92 -3.26 -14.09
C LEU A 332 -9.91 -3.87 -13.10
N ASN A 333 -9.58 -3.91 -11.80
CA ASN A 333 -10.45 -4.47 -10.78
C ASN A 333 -11.82 -3.78 -10.73
N LYS A 334 -11.86 -2.45 -10.88
CA LYS A 334 -13.12 -1.68 -10.92
C LYS A 334 -13.97 -2.07 -12.13
N LEU A 335 -13.36 -2.19 -13.30
CA LEU A 335 -14.03 -2.58 -14.54
C LEU A 335 -14.61 -3.99 -14.43
N LEU A 336 -13.79 -4.95 -13.98
CA LEU A 336 -14.20 -6.34 -13.80
C LEU A 336 -15.30 -6.50 -12.75
N ALA A 337 -15.18 -5.81 -11.62
CA ALA A 337 -16.20 -5.83 -10.58
C ALA A 337 -17.54 -5.29 -11.10
N TYR A 338 -17.53 -4.20 -11.88
CA TYR A 338 -18.75 -3.65 -12.47
C TYR A 338 -19.40 -4.63 -13.44
N ALA A 339 -18.62 -5.21 -14.36
CA ALA A 339 -19.11 -6.20 -15.32
C ALA A 339 -19.72 -7.42 -14.61
N ALA A 340 -19.03 -7.94 -13.59
CA ALA A 340 -19.52 -9.07 -12.80
C ALA A 340 -20.83 -8.77 -12.04
N LEU A 341 -20.97 -7.55 -11.48
CA LEU A 341 -22.15 -7.15 -10.72
C LEU A 341 -23.37 -6.80 -11.59
N THR A 342 -23.15 -6.36 -12.83
CA THR A 342 -24.22 -5.95 -13.74
C THR A 342 -24.56 -6.99 -14.81
N GLY A 343 -23.73 -8.02 -14.95
CA GLY A 343 -23.81 -8.97 -16.05
C GLY A 343 -23.44 -8.37 -17.41
N ALA A 344 -22.89 -7.15 -17.43
CA ALA A 344 -22.42 -6.52 -18.65
C ALA A 344 -21.15 -7.21 -19.17
N ARG A 345 -20.98 -7.23 -20.49
CA ARG A 345 -19.72 -7.65 -21.11
C ARG A 345 -18.67 -6.55 -20.97
N VAL A 346 -17.42 -6.95 -20.80
CA VAL A 346 -16.30 -6.01 -20.80
C VAL A 346 -15.98 -5.64 -22.24
N ASP A 347 -16.20 -4.38 -22.60
CA ASP A 347 -15.82 -3.79 -23.89
C ASP A 347 -15.22 -2.39 -23.69
N LEU A 348 -14.70 -1.81 -24.77
CA LEU A 348 -14.07 -0.50 -24.74
C LEU A 348 -15.05 0.61 -24.31
N ALA A 349 -16.31 0.54 -24.77
CA ALA A 349 -17.32 1.54 -24.42
C ALA A 349 -17.61 1.56 -22.91
N LEU A 350 -17.71 0.39 -22.28
CA LEU A 350 -17.86 0.26 -20.83
C LEU A 350 -16.63 0.78 -20.08
N ALA A 351 -15.43 0.47 -20.58
CA ALA A 351 -14.19 0.97 -19.99
C ALA A 351 -14.11 2.50 -20.03
N GLU A 352 -14.45 3.11 -21.16
CA GLU A 352 -14.48 4.57 -21.33
C GLU A 352 -15.50 5.21 -20.38
N ASP A 353 -16.74 4.72 -20.33
CA ASP A 353 -17.79 5.25 -19.46
C ASP A 353 -17.42 5.15 -17.96
N ARG A 354 -17.00 3.96 -17.52
CA ARG A 354 -16.80 3.68 -16.07
C ARG A 354 -15.48 4.17 -15.51
N LEU A 355 -14.48 4.33 -16.37
CA LEU A 355 -13.14 4.79 -15.98
C LEU A 355 -12.90 6.26 -16.33
N ALA A 356 -13.85 6.96 -16.98
CA ALA A 356 -13.68 8.37 -17.38
C ALA A 356 -13.16 9.27 -16.24
N GLU A 357 -13.71 9.17 -15.04
CA GLU A 357 -13.27 9.95 -13.88
C GLU A 357 -11.87 9.54 -13.39
N ASN A 358 -11.61 8.23 -13.37
CA ASN A 358 -10.31 7.69 -13.01
C ASN A 358 -9.23 8.17 -13.99
N VAL A 359 -9.49 8.14 -15.29
CA VAL A 359 -8.60 8.65 -16.34
C VAL A 359 -8.37 10.16 -16.19
N ARG A 360 -9.43 10.94 -15.93
CA ARG A 360 -9.29 12.39 -15.63
C ARG A 360 -8.40 12.62 -14.41
N SER A 361 -8.52 11.79 -13.37
CA SER A 361 -7.73 11.89 -12.14
C SER A 361 -6.29 11.37 -12.30
N ALA A 362 -6.05 10.43 -13.22
CA ALA A 362 -4.78 9.78 -13.52
C ALA A 362 -3.88 10.61 -14.45
N ARG A 363 -4.45 11.54 -15.24
CA ARG A 363 -3.66 12.51 -16.02
C ARG A 363 -2.67 13.26 -15.12
N PRO A 364 -1.35 13.23 -15.38
CA PRO A 364 -0.37 13.94 -14.57
C PRO A 364 -0.83 15.37 -14.30
N ARG A 365 -0.94 15.77 -13.03
CA ARG A 365 -1.21 17.18 -12.72
C ARG A 365 0.08 17.94 -12.99
N ILE A 366 0.02 18.91 -13.89
CA ILE A 366 1.14 19.81 -14.17
C ILE A 366 1.64 20.37 -12.83
N THR A 367 2.92 20.17 -12.55
CA THR A 367 3.58 20.67 -11.34
C THR A 367 4.21 22.03 -11.60
N ILE A 368 4.43 22.82 -10.53
CA ILE A 368 5.14 24.10 -10.63
C ILE A 368 6.57 23.88 -11.18
N GLU A 369 7.20 22.76 -10.85
CA GLU A 369 8.56 22.45 -11.30
C GLU A 369 8.62 22.13 -12.80
N GLU A 370 7.62 21.43 -13.35
CA GLU A 370 7.48 21.21 -14.79
C GLU A 370 7.23 22.52 -15.54
N ILE A 371 6.38 23.40 -14.99
CA ILE A 371 6.16 24.74 -15.55
C ILE A 371 7.46 25.54 -15.56
N GLN A 372 8.20 25.56 -14.45
CA GLN A 372 9.51 26.22 -14.40
C GLN A 372 10.45 25.66 -15.45
N ARG A 373 10.51 24.34 -15.62
CA ARG A 373 11.36 23.68 -16.63
C ARG A 373 10.94 24.06 -18.05
N ALA A 374 9.65 24.03 -18.37
CA ALA A 374 9.14 24.35 -19.69
C ALA A 374 9.39 25.82 -20.05
N VAL A 375 9.17 26.74 -19.11
CA VAL A 375 9.46 28.16 -19.28
C VAL A 375 10.97 28.40 -19.44
N CYS A 376 11.80 27.77 -18.60
CA CYS A 376 13.26 27.84 -18.69
C CYS A 376 13.75 27.34 -20.06
N ALA A 377 13.22 26.23 -20.57
CA ALA A 377 13.59 25.70 -21.87
C ALA A 377 13.20 26.65 -23.01
N HIS A 378 12.02 27.27 -22.93
CA HIS A 378 11.54 28.21 -23.94
C HIS A 378 12.39 29.48 -23.99
N TYR A 379 12.67 30.10 -22.84
CA TYR A 379 13.44 31.34 -22.75
C TYR A 379 14.96 31.13 -22.62
N ARG A 380 15.43 29.88 -22.68
CA ARG A 380 16.85 29.48 -22.52
C ARG A 380 17.48 30.03 -21.23
N LEU A 381 16.79 29.84 -20.11
CA LEU A 381 17.22 30.27 -18.78
C LEU A 381 17.51 29.07 -17.88
N ASP A 382 18.49 29.21 -17.00
CA ASP A 382 18.72 28.25 -15.93
C ASP A 382 17.59 28.27 -14.90
N LYS A 383 17.23 27.09 -14.37
CA LYS A 383 16.17 26.97 -13.34
C LYS A 383 16.46 27.81 -12.09
N ALA A 384 17.73 28.00 -11.74
CA ALA A 384 18.15 28.85 -10.62
C ALA A 384 17.65 30.30 -10.76
N GLU A 385 17.48 30.80 -11.99
CA GLU A 385 16.98 32.14 -12.24
C GLU A 385 15.50 32.32 -11.84
N MET A 386 14.73 31.24 -11.73
CA MET A 386 13.36 31.30 -11.22
C MET A 386 13.32 31.67 -9.72
N ALA A 387 14.36 31.33 -8.96
CA ALA A 387 14.50 31.70 -7.55
C ALA A 387 15.29 33.01 -7.34
N SER A 388 16.19 33.35 -8.27
CA SER A 388 17.06 34.55 -8.25
C SER A 388 16.36 35.87 -7.93
N LYS A 389 17.01 36.79 -7.20
CA LYS A 389 16.48 38.14 -6.90
C LYS A 389 16.61 39.12 -8.08
N ARG A 390 17.24 38.72 -9.19
CA ARG A 390 17.46 39.58 -10.36
C ARG A 390 16.14 40.07 -10.96
N ARG A 391 16.08 41.38 -11.25
CA ARG A 391 14.90 42.09 -11.77
C ARG A 391 15.01 42.50 -13.25
N VAL A 392 16.10 42.11 -13.92
CA VAL A 392 16.28 42.38 -15.36
C VAL A 392 15.15 41.73 -16.15
N ARG A 393 14.60 42.44 -17.15
CA ARG A 393 13.41 42.01 -17.93
C ARG A 393 13.56 40.60 -18.51
N ALA A 394 14.75 40.27 -19.03
CA ALA A 394 15.07 38.95 -19.58
C ALA A 394 14.88 37.79 -18.59
N VAL A 395 14.91 38.05 -17.28
CA VAL A 395 14.67 37.04 -16.24
C VAL A 395 13.31 37.24 -15.56
N ALA A 396 12.94 38.50 -15.31
CA ALA A 396 11.71 38.83 -14.61
C ALA A 396 10.46 38.43 -15.41
N ARG A 397 10.46 38.64 -16.73
CA ARG A 397 9.31 38.33 -17.60
C ARG A 397 9.06 36.81 -17.69
N PRO A 398 10.05 35.96 -17.98
CA PRO A 398 9.88 34.49 -17.91
C PRO A 398 9.41 34.01 -16.54
N ARG A 399 9.94 34.58 -15.45
CA ARG A 399 9.50 34.24 -14.10
C ARG A 399 8.03 34.58 -13.85
N GLN A 400 7.57 35.74 -14.34
CA GLN A 400 6.15 36.14 -14.25
C GLN A 400 5.27 35.19 -15.06
N VAL A 401 5.70 34.80 -16.27
CA VAL A 401 5.02 33.80 -17.11
C VAL A 401 4.90 32.46 -16.38
N ALA A 402 5.98 32.00 -15.73
CA ALA A 402 5.96 30.77 -14.93
C ALA A 402 4.99 30.85 -13.73
N MET A 403 4.93 31.99 -13.04
CA MET A 403 3.97 32.22 -11.96
C MET A 403 2.52 32.26 -12.45
N TYR A 404 2.28 32.89 -13.60
CA TYR A 404 0.98 32.92 -14.27
C TYR A 404 0.50 31.51 -14.64
N LEU A 405 1.34 30.76 -15.35
CA LEU A 405 1.06 29.37 -15.72
C LEU A 405 0.87 28.48 -14.49
N ALA A 406 1.67 28.66 -13.43
CA ALA A 406 1.49 27.96 -12.16
C ALA A 406 0.15 28.26 -11.51
N LYS A 407 -0.35 29.49 -11.64
CA LYS A 407 -1.65 29.86 -11.08
C LYS A 407 -2.82 29.28 -11.88
N GLU A 408 -2.70 29.20 -13.20
CA GLU A 408 -3.76 28.66 -14.06
C GLU A 408 -3.78 27.13 -14.13
N LEU A 409 -2.61 26.50 -14.20
CA LEU A 409 -2.49 25.06 -14.51
C LEU A 409 -2.38 24.20 -13.25
N THR A 410 -2.31 24.80 -12.06
CA THR A 410 -2.17 24.07 -10.80
C THR A 410 -3.17 24.57 -9.75
N PRO A 411 -3.62 23.72 -8.81
CA PRO A 411 -4.53 24.13 -7.75
C PRO A 411 -3.84 24.93 -6.62
N ARG A 412 -2.59 25.36 -6.81
CA ARG A 412 -1.77 25.97 -5.75
C ARG A 412 -2.23 27.40 -5.46
N SER A 413 -2.15 27.76 -4.18
CA SER A 413 -2.42 29.11 -3.70
C SER A 413 -1.26 30.06 -4.02
N TYR A 414 -1.52 31.38 -4.08
CA TYR A 414 -0.47 32.39 -4.30
C TYR A 414 0.72 32.28 -3.32
N PRO A 415 0.52 32.03 -2.01
CA PRO A 415 1.63 31.81 -1.08
C PRO A 415 2.44 30.53 -1.36
N GLU A 416 1.79 29.44 -1.77
CA GLU A 416 2.50 28.19 -2.13
C GLU A 416 3.32 28.36 -3.41
N ILE A 417 2.78 29.09 -4.40
CA ILE A 417 3.51 29.43 -5.62
C ILE A 417 4.73 30.28 -5.24
N GLY A 418 4.56 31.35 -4.47
CA GLY A 418 5.65 32.24 -4.05
C GLY A 418 6.81 31.51 -3.36
N ARG A 419 6.50 30.53 -2.49
CA ARG A 419 7.49 29.65 -1.86
C ARG A 419 8.36 28.91 -2.89
N ARG A 420 7.78 28.43 -3.99
CA ARG A 420 8.47 27.70 -5.07
C ARG A 420 9.29 28.61 -6.01
N PHE A 421 9.15 29.92 -5.90
CA PHE A 421 9.96 30.91 -6.62
C PHE A 421 10.85 31.67 -5.62
N GLY A 422 11.67 30.97 -4.85
CA GLY A 422 12.66 31.59 -3.95
C GLY A 422 12.07 32.31 -2.74
N GLY A 423 10.96 31.82 -2.17
CA GLY A 423 10.37 32.38 -0.95
C GLY A 423 9.71 33.75 -1.13
N ARG A 424 9.15 34.04 -2.31
CA ARG A 424 8.49 35.31 -2.61
C ARG A 424 7.13 35.44 -1.94
N ASP A 425 6.79 36.67 -1.57
CA ASP A 425 5.47 36.99 -1.01
C ASP A 425 4.34 36.77 -2.01
N HIS A 426 3.17 36.38 -1.50
CA HIS A 426 1.96 36.15 -2.29
C HIS A 426 1.58 37.36 -3.15
N SER A 427 1.80 38.59 -2.67
CA SER A 427 1.55 39.83 -3.41
C SER A 427 2.40 39.96 -4.67
N THR A 428 3.64 39.45 -4.65
CA THR A 428 4.52 39.40 -5.82
C THR A 428 3.95 38.49 -6.90
N VAL A 429 3.38 37.35 -6.49
CA VAL A 429 2.75 36.40 -7.42
C VAL A 429 1.48 36.98 -8.03
N ILE A 430 0.65 37.64 -7.23
CA ILE A 430 -0.55 38.33 -7.71
C ILE A 430 -0.19 39.40 -8.73
N HIS A 431 0.82 40.22 -8.44
CA HIS A 431 1.31 41.24 -9.37
C HIS A 431 1.80 40.60 -10.68
N ALA A 432 2.59 39.53 -10.59
CA ALA A 432 3.07 38.81 -11.77
C ALA A 432 1.94 38.27 -12.65
N VAL A 433 0.93 37.64 -12.06
CA VAL A 433 -0.25 37.10 -12.74
C VAL A 433 -1.00 38.21 -13.48
N ARG A 434 -1.37 39.29 -12.77
CA ARG A 434 -2.08 40.44 -13.37
C ARG A 434 -1.28 41.12 -14.47
N THR A 435 0.04 41.21 -14.29
CA THR A 435 0.93 41.78 -15.31
C THR A 435 0.84 40.96 -16.60
N VAL A 436 1.00 39.64 -16.50
CA VAL A 436 0.94 38.75 -17.67
C VAL A 436 -0.46 38.76 -18.30
N GLU A 437 -1.53 38.71 -17.52
CA GLU A 437 -2.91 38.82 -18.02
C GLU A 437 -3.13 40.08 -18.86
N ALA A 438 -2.70 41.24 -18.36
CA ALA A 438 -2.81 42.51 -19.09
C ALA A 438 -2.00 42.49 -20.39
N LEU A 439 -0.79 41.92 -20.35
CA LEU A 439 0.10 41.89 -21.50
C LEU A 439 -0.37 40.93 -22.59
N ARG A 440 -0.99 39.80 -22.24
CA ARG A 440 -1.55 38.86 -23.23
C ARG A 440 -2.60 39.51 -24.14
N VAL A 441 -3.27 40.56 -23.67
CA VAL A 441 -4.25 41.33 -24.47
C VAL A 441 -3.55 42.25 -25.47
N THR A 442 -2.40 42.81 -25.10
CA THR A 442 -1.72 43.87 -25.87
C THR A 442 -0.51 43.39 -26.68
N ASP A 443 0.05 42.23 -26.32
CA ASP A 443 1.30 41.68 -26.84
C ASP A 443 1.03 40.29 -27.42
N SER A 444 0.77 40.25 -28.73
CA SER A 444 0.42 39.02 -29.45
C SER A 444 1.57 38.03 -29.51
N GLU A 445 2.82 38.51 -29.44
CA GLU A 445 4.01 37.66 -29.42
C GLU A 445 4.09 36.92 -28.08
N LEU A 446 3.93 37.63 -26.97
CA LEU A 446 3.87 37.01 -25.64
C LEU A 446 2.70 36.02 -25.51
N ASP A 447 1.53 36.31 -26.09
CA ASP A 447 0.41 35.38 -26.05
C ASP A 447 0.71 34.07 -26.80
N ALA A 448 1.35 34.18 -27.97
CA ALA A 448 1.80 33.02 -28.74
C ALA A 448 2.88 32.20 -28.00
N GLU A 449 3.84 32.86 -27.33
CA GLU A 449 4.83 32.20 -26.46
C GLU A 449 4.15 31.39 -25.35
N ILE A 450 3.21 32.00 -24.63
CA ILE A 450 2.46 31.35 -23.55
C ILE A 450 1.66 30.15 -24.06
N ALA A 451 1.03 30.27 -25.24
CA ALA A 451 0.32 29.17 -25.88
C ALA A 451 1.26 28.02 -26.30
N ALA A 452 2.48 28.33 -26.76
CA ALA A 452 3.49 27.32 -27.08
C ALA A 452 3.96 26.57 -25.82
N ILE A 453 4.26 27.29 -24.73
CA ILE A 453 4.65 26.70 -23.44
C ILE A 453 3.52 25.85 -22.86
N ARG A 454 2.25 26.31 -22.97
CA ARG A 454 1.10 25.53 -22.53
C ARG A 454 0.94 24.22 -23.31
N ARG A 455 1.20 24.22 -24.63
CA ARG A 455 1.15 23.00 -25.43
C ARG A 455 2.25 22.00 -25.05
N SER A 456 3.47 22.47 -24.77
CA SER A 456 4.56 21.59 -24.34
C SER A 456 4.38 21.00 -22.95
N LEU A 457 3.47 21.53 -22.13
CA LEU A 457 3.10 21.00 -20.81
C LEU A 457 1.98 19.94 -20.86
N ASN A 458 1.27 19.82 -21.99
CA ASN A 458 0.15 18.89 -22.19
C ASN A 458 0.51 17.68 -23.07
N ASN A 459 1.68 17.71 -23.71
CA ASN A 459 2.31 16.58 -24.39
C ASN A 459 3.28 15.90 -23.43
#